data_AF-A0A9X2J6W0-F1
#
_entry.id   AF-A0A9X2J6W0-F1
#
_cell.length_a   1.000
_cell.length_b   1.000
_cell.length_c   1.000
_cell.angle_alpha   90.00
_cell.angle_beta   90.00
_cell.angle_gamma   90.00
#
_symmetry.space_group_name_H-M   'P 1'
#
loop_
_entity.id
_entity.type
_entity.pdbx_description
1 polymer ?
#
loop_
_entity_poly.entity_id
_entity_poly.type
_entity_poly.pdbx_seq_one_letter_code
_entity_poly.pdbx_strand_id
1 'polypeptide(L)'
;MRPFIVLLLSISLGKLAHLLSPSLGNGVFLIALIFLGVVPYLLVPIRSEFFRKKIALWAKGSNIKIVNIESKSLFKGRLFWRVSDAQNVFFVKATDTRYWAACGSWLLGAYSGSVLIYKVVGRDLRLISVCNDAGLQVK
;
A
#
# COMPACT_ATOMS: atom_id res chain seq x y z
N MET A 1 3.59 7.51 -12.83
CA MET A 1 2.25 7.65 -13.44
C MET A 1 1.24 8.30 -12.50
N ARG A 2 1.18 7.91 -11.22
CA ARG A 2 0.26 8.49 -10.24
C ARG A 2 0.24 10.04 -10.10
N PRO A 3 1.37 10.77 -10.00
CA PRO A 3 1.30 12.24 -9.90
C PRO A 3 0.69 12.89 -11.16
N PHE A 4 0.90 12.28 -12.32
CA PHE A 4 0.31 12.74 -13.58
C PHE A 4 -1.20 12.50 -13.61
N ILE A 5 -1.68 11.34 -13.13
CA ILE A 5 -3.12 11.04 -13.03
C ILE A 5 -3.80 11.98 -12.03
N VAL A 6 -3.17 12.21 -10.86
CA VAL A 6 -3.68 13.15 -9.86
C VAL A 6 -3.78 14.55 -10.46
N LEU A 7 -2.74 15.01 -11.17
CA LEU A 7 -2.75 16.31 -11.83
C LEU A 7 -3.89 16.42 -12.85
N LEU A 8 -4.05 15.43 -13.73
CA LEU A 8 -5.14 15.43 -14.73
C LEU A 8 -6.51 15.47 -14.06
N LEU A 9 -6.75 14.63 -13.04
CA LEU A 9 -8.01 14.61 -12.30
C LEU A 9 -8.29 15.94 -11.60
N SER A 10 -7.30 16.52 -10.93
CA SER A 10 -7.43 17.82 -10.28
C SER A 10 -7.78 18.93 -11.28
N ILE A 11 -7.11 18.97 -12.44
CA ILE A 11 -7.39 19.96 -13.49
C ILE A 11 -8.80 19.78 -14.04
N SER A 12 -9.21 18.55 -14.35
CA SER A 12 -10.54 18.25 -14.86
C SER A 12 -11.64 18.64 -13.86
N LEU A 13 -11.48 18.33 -12.57
CA LEU A 13 -12.41 18.72 -11.52
C LEU A 13 -12.47 20.24 -11.32
N GLY A 14 -11.31 20.92 -11.36
CA GLY A 14 -11.24 22.38 -11.27
C GLY A 14 -11.96 23.06 -12.44
N LYS A 15 -11.76 22.58 -13.68
CA LYS A 15 -12.46 23.08 -14.86
C LYS A 15 -13.98 22.86 -14.76
N LEU A 16 -14.40 21.67 -14.35
CA LEU A 16 -15.83 21.36 -14.16
C LEU A 16 -16.46 22.28 -13.11
N ALA A 17 -15.78 22.49 -11.99
CA ALA A 17 -16.24 23.40 -10.95
C ALA A 17 -16.30 24.85 -11.42
N HIS A 18 -15.33 25.29 -12.23
CA HIS A 18 -15.31 26.63 -12.81
C HIS A 18 -16.50 26.88 -13.76
N LEU A 19 -16.93 25.86 -14.51
CA LEU A 19 -18.12 25.94 -15.36
C LEU A 19 -19.42 26.12 -14.55
N LEU A 20 -19.49 25.56 -13.33
CA LEU A 20 -20.65 25.69 -12.45
C LEU A 20 -20.62 26.99 -11.62
N SER A 21 -19.43 27.37 -11.14
CA SER A 21 -19.21 28.60 -10.39
C SER A 21 -17.76 29.07 -10.58
N PRO A 22 -17.52 30.20 -11.26
CA PRO A 22 -16.18 30.67 -11.57
C PRO A 22 -15.30 30.87 -10.33
N SER A 23 -15.89 31.28 -9.20
CA SER A 23 -15.20 31.53 -7.94
C SER A 23 -14.70 30.26 -7.24
N LEU A 24 -15.30 29.10 -7.53
CA LEU A 24 -14.95 27.82 -6.88
C LEU A 24 -13.88 27.02 -7.64
N GLY A 25 -13.71 27.26 -8.95
CA GLY A 25 -12.84 26.45 -9.82
C GLY A 25 -11.40 26.30 -9.31
N ASN A 26 -10.77 27.41 -8.94
CA ASN A 26 -9.40 27.39 -8.40
C ASN A 26 -9.31 26.70 -7.04
N GLY A 27 -10.31 26.89 -6.18
CA GLY A 27 -10.37 26.24 -4.86
C GLY A 27 -10.48 24.73 -4.98
N VAL A 28 -11.38 24.24 -5.85
CA VAL A 28 -11.58 22.80 -6.07
C VAL A 28 -10.33 22.13 -6.65
N PHE A 29 -9.65 22.79 -7.59
CA PHE A 29 -8.37 22.29 -8.12
C PHE A 29 -7.33 22.10 -7.01
N LEU A 30 -7.10 23.13 -6.18
CA LEU A 30 -6.12 23.09 -5.09
C LEU A 30 -6.48 22.05 -4.04
N ILE A 31 -7.75 21.99 -3.62
CA ILE A 31 -8.25 21.01 -2.66
C ILE A 31 -8.04 19.60 -3.21
N ALA A 32 -8.43 19.33 -4.46
CA ALA A 32 -8.23 18.02 -5.08
C ALA A 32 -6.74 17.63 -5.14
N LEU A 33 -5.86 18.57 -5.48
CA LEU A 33 -4.42 18.32 -5.55
C LEU A 33 -3.82 18.02 -4.17
N ILE A 34 -4.27 18.70 -3.11
CA ILE A 34 -3.84 18.42 -1.73
C ILE A 34 -4.38 17.05 -1.27
N PHE A 35 -5.67 16.79 -1.44
CA PHE A 35 -6.30 15.57 -0.94
C PHE A 35 -5.90 14.31 -1.70
N LEU A 36 -5.72 14.39 -3.03
CA LEU A 36 -5.33 13.24 -3.85
C LEU A 36 -3.81 13.11 -3.99
N GLY A 37 -3.11 14.24 -3.94
CA GLY A 37 -1.66 14.32 -4.05
C GLY A 37 -1.00 14.14 -2.69
N VAL A 38 -1.17 15.08 -1.76
CA VAL A 38 -0.35 15.21 -0.55
C VAL A 38 -0.82 14.33 0.61
N VAL A 39 -2.11 14.37 0.95
CA VAL A 39 -2.67 13.66 2.12
C VAL A 39 -2.31 12.16 2.13
N PRO A 40 -2.35 11.42 1.01
CA PRO A 40 -1.99 10.01 1.02
C PRO A 40 -0.54 9.75 1.45
N TYR A 41 0.38 10.66 1.15
CA TYR A 41 1.78 10.54 1.59
C TYR A 41 1.93 10.83 3.08
N LEU A 42 1.18 11.78 3.64
CA LEU A 42 1.15 12.04 5.08
C LEU A 42 0.65 10.83 5.88
N LEU A 43 -0.24 10.03 5.28
CA LEU A 43 -0.76 8.80 5.90
C LEU A 43 0.16 7.58 5.72
N VAL A 44 1.28 7.66 5.00
CA VAL A 44 2.23 6.55 4.83
C VAL A 44 2.76 5.99 6.16
N PRO A 45 3.28 6.80 7.11
CA PRO A 45 3.82 6.28 8.36
C PRO A 45 2.76 5.55 9.20
N ILE A 46 1.56 6.12 9.32
CA ILE A 46 0.44 5.53 10.06
C ILE A 46 0.07 4.17 9.45
N ARG A 47 -0.05 4.11 8.12
CA ARG A 47 -0.33 2.86 7.40
C ARG A 47 0.80 1.84 7.57
N SER A 48 2.05 2.30 7.56
CA SER A 48 3.21 1.43 7.76
C SER A 48 3.15 0.72 9.11
N GLU A 49 2.86 1.46 10.18
CA GLU A 49 2.70 0.88 11.53
C GLU A 49 1.53 -0.09 11.61
N PHE A 50 0.39 0.24 11.00
CA PHE A 50 -0.75 -0.66 10.94
C PHE A 50 -0.39 -2.02 10.30
N PHE A 51 0.31 -2.00 9.15
CA PHE A 51 0.69 -3.23 8.46
C PHE A 51 1.81 -4.00 9.18
N ARG A 52 2.76 -3.31 9.83
CA ARG A 52 3.76 -3.95 10.70
C ARG A 52 3.10 -4.78 11.80
N LYS A 53 2.07 -4.23 12.45
CA LYS A 53 1.30 -4.94 13.48
C LYS A 53 0.60 -6.18 12.91
N LYS A 54 -0.03 -6.08 11.73
CA LYS A 54 -0.66 -7.24 11.06
C LYS A 54 0.34 -8.33 10.68
N ILE A 55 1.49 -7.94 10.14
CA ILE A 55 2.58 -8.89 9.82
C ILE A 55 3.06 -9.59 11.09
N ALA A 56 3.23 -8.86 12.19
CA ALA A 56 3.61 -9.44 13.47
C ALA A 56 2.57 -10.43 14.01
N LEU A 57 1.28 -10.10 13.90
CA LEU A 57 0.18 -11.00 14.27
C LEU A 57 0.16 -12.27 13.42
N TRP A 58 0.33 -12.14 12.09
CA TRP A 58 0.46 -13.30 11.19
C TRP A 58 1.61 -14.21 11.60
N ALA A 59 2.79 -13.64 11.86
CA ALA A 59 3.96 -14.43 12.25
C ALA A 59 3.77 -15.11 13.60
N LYS A 60 3.17 -14.44 14.58
CA LYS A 60 2.81 -15.04 15.87
C LYS A 60 1.84 -16.22 15.69
N GLY A 61 0.81 -16.06 14.86
CA GLY A 61 -0.15 -17.13 14.55
C GLY A 61 0.48 -18.31 13.80
N SER A 62 1.57 -18.07 13.07
CA SER A 62 2.30 -19.09 12.31
C SER A 62 3.52 -19.64 13.06
N ASN A 63 3.72 -19.28 14.33
CA ASN A 63 4.89 -19.62 15.15
C ASN A 63 6.25 -19.23 14.53
N ILE A 64 6.30 -18.08 13.83
CA ILE A 64 7.50 -17.54 13.18
C ILE A 64 8.11 -16.43 14.04
N LYS A 65 9.40 -16.56 14.37
CA LYS A 65 10.14 -15.49 15.07
C LYS A 65 10.68 -14.46 14.09
N ILE A 66 10.08 -13.26 14.09
CA ILE A 66 10.55 -12.13 13.30
C ILE A 66 11.76 -11.48 13.98
N VAL A 67 12.83 -11.29 13.22
CA VAL A 67 14.02 -10.53 13.62
C VAL A 67 13.90 -9.07 13.21
N ASN A 68 13.42 -8.80 11.99
CA ASN A 68 13.26 -7.44 11.48
C ASN A 68 12.13 -7.33 10.45
N ILE A 69 11.51 -6.14 10.39
CA ILE A 69 10.55 -5.75 9.35
C ILE A 69 11.05 -4.45 8.74
N GLU A 70 11.39 -4.46 7.46
CA GLU A 70 11.84 -3.30 6.71
C GLU A 70 10.80 -2.87 5.68
N SER A 71 10.44 -1.59 5.65
CA SER A 71 9.60 -1.05 4.58
C SER A 71 10.44 -0.84 3.32
N LYS A 72 9.91 -1.27 2.18
CA LYS A 72 10.52 -1.15 0.85
C LYS A 72 9.58 -0.35 -0.05
N SER A 73 9.51 0.96 0.20
CA SER A 73 8.59 1.89 -0.48
C SER A 73 9.02 2.23 -1.91
N LEU A 74 10.30 2.57 -2.12
CA LEU A 74 10.83 2.97 -3.43
C LEU A 74 11.30 1.78 -4.28
N PHE A 75 11.98 0.82 -3.65
CA PHE A 75 12.50 -0.38 -4.30
C PHE A 75 11.84 -1.62 -3.73
N LYS A 76 10.70 -1.99 -4.31
CA LYS A 76 9.86 -3.15 -3.92
C LYS A 76 10.55 -4.52 -4.07
N GLY A 77 11.83 -4.53 -4.46
CA GLY A 77 12.66 -5.72 -4.59
C GLY A 77 12.01 -6.76 -5.51
N ARG A 78 11.89 -7.99 -5.01
CA ARG A 78 11.35 -9.12 -5.79
C ARG A 78 9.85 -9.00 -6.09
N LEU A 79 9.14 -8.08 -5.44
CA LEU A 79 7.73 -7.82 -5.69
C LEU A 79 7.47 -6.71 -6.72
N PHE A 80 8.51 -6.07 -7.25
CA PHE A 80 8.37 -4.91 -8.14
C PHE A 80 7.35 -5.10 -9.28
N TRP A 81 7.39 -6.25 -9.96
CA TRP A 81 6.47 -6.58 -11.07
C TRP A 81 5.15 -7.21 -10.64
N ARG A 82 4.99 -7.57 -9.36
CA ARG A 82 3.81 -8.29 -8.84
C ARG A 82 2.85 -7.42 -8.05
N VAL A 83 3.24 -6.20 -7.71
CA VAL A 83 2.47 -5.31 -6.82
C VAL A 83 2.34 -3.92 -7.41
N SER A 84 1.14 -3.34 -7.31
CA SER A 84 0.86 -1.97 -7.77
C SER A 84 1.73 -0.96 -7.04
N ASP A 85 2.12 0.13 -7.71
CA ASP A 85 2.81 1.31 -7.16
C ASP A 85 2.20 1.86 -5.87
N ALA A 86 0.91 1.65 -5.67
CA ALA A 86 0.21 2.10 -4.47
C ALA A 86 0.37 1.16 -3.26
N GLN A 87 0.77 -0.10 -3.45
CA GLN A 87 0.92 -1.08 -2.37
C GLN A 87 2.19 -0.85 -1.56
N ASN A 88 2.07 -0.95 -0.23
CA ASN A 88 3.22 -0.93 0.66
C ASN A 88 3.85 -2.33 0.68
N VAL A 89 5.16 -2.40 0.46
CA VAL A 89 5.91 -3.66 0.50
C VAL A 89 6.81 -3.68 1.72
N PHE A 90 6.81 -4.80 2.43
CA PHE A 90 7.72 -5.05 3.54
C PHE A 90 8.59 -6.27 3.27
N PHE A 91 9.84 -6.15 3.65
CA PHE A 91 10.77 -7.27 3.74
C PHE A 91 10.82 -7.73 5.20
N VAL A 92 10.47 -8.99 5.45
CA VAL A 92 10.38 -9.57 6.79
C VAL A 92 11.47 -10.61 6.93
N LYS A 93 12.43 -10.34 7.81
CA LYS A 93 13.50 -11.27 8.15
C LYS A 93 13.06 -12.08 9.36
N ALA A 94 12.86 -13.39 9.18
CA ALA A 94 12.70 -14.33 10.28
C ALA A 94 14.05 -15.00 10.59
N THR A 95 14.13 -15.77 11.68
CA THR A 95 15.34 -16.51 12.05
C THR A 95 15.77 -17.48 10.95
N ASP A 96 14.80 -18.20 10.37
CA ASP A 96 15.12 -19.34 9.51
C ASP A 96 14.95 -19.00 8.02
N THR A 97 14.25 -17.91 7.69
CA THR A 97 13.93 -17.58 6.31
C THR A 97 13.52 -16.11 6.13
N ARG A 98 13.22 -15.74 4.89
CA ARG A 98 12.85 -14.38 4.49
C ARG A 98 11.50 -14.38 3.81
N TYR A 99 10.66 -13.44 4.20
CA TYR A 99 9.34 -13.25 3.63
C TYR A 99 9.22 -11.85 3.03
N TRP A 100 8.31 -11.73 2.08
CA TRP A 100 7.90 -10.46 1.50
C TRP A 100 6.41 -10.28 1.76
N ALA A 101 6.02 -9.15 2.32
CA ALA A 101 4.62 -8.82 2.55
C ALA A 101 4.21 -7.71 1.58
N ALA A 102 3.14 -7.93 0.81
CA ALA A 102 2.48 -6.91 0.02
C ALA A 102 1.17 -6.50 0.73
N CYS A 103 1.06 -5.22 1.05
CA CYS A 103 -0.05 -4.67 1.79
C CYS A 103 -0.93 -3.82 0.87
N GLY A 104 -2.25 -3.92 1.03
CA GLY A 104 -3.23 -3.20 0.23
C GLY A 104 -3.03 -1.68 0.23
N SER A 105 -3.59 -1.01 -0.79
CA SER A 105 -3.51 0.45 -0.96
C SER A 105 -4.87 1.11 -1.03
N TRP A 106 -4.96 2.32 -0.49
CA TRP A 106 -6.17 3.14 -0.41
C TRP A 106 -6.68 3.64 -1.77
N LEU A 107 -5.81 4.09 -2.69
CA LEU A 107 -6.26 5.15 -3.60
C LEU A 107 -7.04 4.70 -4.86
N LEU A 108 -7.11 3.41 -5.19
CA LEU A 108 -7.84 2.89 -6.38
C LEU A 108 -8.52 1.53 -6.17
N GLY A 109 -8.71 1.12 -4.91
CA GLY A 109 -9.41 -0.11 -4.56
C GLY A 109 -9.82 -0.05 -3.10
N ALA A 110 -10.94 -0.69 -2.75
CA ALA A 110 -11.43 -0.78 -1.39
C ALA A 110 -10.28 -1.10 -0.44
N TYR A 111 -10.22 -0.42 0.71
CA TYR A 111 -9.23 -0.67 1.75
C TYR A 111 -9.26 -2.16 2.10
N SER A 112 -8.42 -2.94 1.45
CA SER A 112 -8.22 -4.30 1.83
C SER A 112 -7.18 -4.22 2.93
N GLY A 113 -7.61 -4.37 4.17
CA GLY A 113 -6.73 -4.68 5.29
C GLY A 113 -5.94 -5.99 5.07
N SER A 114 -6.05 -6.59 3.88
CA SER A 114 -5.31 -7.73 3.38
C SER A 114 -3.80 -7.50 3.38
N VAL A 115 -3.08 -8.45 3.94
CA VAL A 115 -1.64 -8.60 3.81
C VAL A 115 -1.38 -9.92 3.08
N LEU A 116 -0.77 -9.83 1.91
CA LEU A 116 -0.34 -10.98 1.13
C LEU A 116 1.10 -11.33 1.52
N ILE A 117 1.34 -12.53 2.03
CA ILE A 117 2.66 -12.97 2.46
C ILE A 117 3.24 -13.94 1.45
N TYR A 118 4.46 -13.63 1.00
CA TYR A 118 5.22 -14.43 0.06
C TYR A 118 6.48 -14.97 0.70
N LYS A 119 6.86 -16.19 0.33
CA LYS A 119 8.13 -16.82 0.69
C LYS A 119 8.94 -17.08 -0.57
N VAL A 120 10.27 -16.96 -0.46
CA VAL A 120 11.17 -17.39 -1.52
C VAL A 120 11.32 -18.91 -1.46
N VAL A 121 10.97 -19.61 -2.54
CA VAL A 121 11.14 -21.06 -2.69
C VAL A 121 11.99 -21.28 -3.94
N GLY A 122 13.26 -21.63 -3.76
CA GLY A 122 14.24 -21.67 -4.85
C GLY A 122 14.46 -20.28 -5.45
N ARG A 123 14.15 -20.11 -6.75
CA ARG A 123 14.24 -18.82 -7.45
C ARG A 123 12.93 -18.01 -7.43
N ASP A 124 11.82 -18.65 -7.08
CA ASP A 124 10.49 -18.05 -7.20
C ASP A 124 9.97 -17.47 -5.89
N LEU A 125 9.15 -16.42 -6.01
CA LEU A 125 8.28 -15.97 -4.92
C LEU A 125 6.96 -16.73 -4.99
N ARG A 126 6.59 -17.39 -3.90
CA ARG A 126 5.27 -18.05 -3.78
C ARG A 126 4.45 -17.39 -2.70
N LEU A 127 3.18 -17.14 -2.99
CA LEU A 127 2.21 -16.67 -2.00
C LEU A 127 1.93 -17.84 -1.04
N ILE A 128 2.08 -17.61 0.26
CA ILE A 128 1.90 -18.65 1.29
C ILE A 128 0.76 -18.34 2.26
N SER A 129 0.35 -17.08 2.38
CA SER A 129 -0.72 -16.69 3.28
C SER A 129 -1.37 -15.38 2.86
N VAL A 130 -2.65 -15.25 3.18
CA VAL A 130 -3.44 -14.03 3.01
C VAL A 130 -4.05 -13.72 4.37
N CYS A 131 -3.70 -12.57 4.95
CA CYS A 131 -4.23 -12.11 6.23
C CYS A 131 -5.20 -10.96 5.98
N ASN A 132 -6.51 -11.20 6.15
CA ASN A 132 -7.55 -10.20 5.97
C ASN A 132 -8.16 -9.82 7.32
N ASP A 133 -9.03 -8.81 7.35
CA ASP A 133 -9.78 -8.44 8.57
C ASP A 133 -10.70 -9.57 9.08
N ALA A 134 -11.06 -10.52 8.20
CA ALA A 134 -11.80 -11.74 8.53
C ALA A 134 -10.94 -12.86 9.16
N GLY A 135 -9.64 -12.64 9.37
CA GLY A 135 -8.72 -13.60 9.99
C GLY A 135 -7.61 -14.12 9.05
N LEU A 136 -6.88 -15.12 9.55
CA LEU A 136 -5.77 -15.75 8.84
C LEU A 136 -6.27 -16.84 7.88
N GLN A 137 -5.97 -16.73 6.58
CA GLN A 137 -6.15 -17.83 5.64
C GLN A 137 -4.79 -18.32 5.15
N VAL A 138 -4.48 -19.57 5.44
CA VAL A 138 -3.29 -20.26 4.94
C VAL A 138 -3.67 -20.96 3.64
N LYS A 139 -2.87 -20.77 2.59
CA LYS A 139 -3.06 -21.41 1.29
C LYS A 139 -2.05 -22.52 1.08
#